data_AF-A0A194XU57-F1
#
_entry.id   AF-A0A194XU57-F1
#
_cell.length_a   1.000
_cell.length_b   1.000
_cell.length_c   1.000
_cell.angle_alpha   90.00
_cell.angle_beta   90.00
_cell.angle_gamma   90.00
#
_symmetry.space_group_name_H-M   'P 1'
#
loop_
_entity.id
_entity.type
_entity.pdbx_description
1 polymer ?
#
loop_
_entity_poly.entity_id
_entity_poly.type
_entity_poly.pdbx_seq_one_letter_code
_entity_poly.pdbx_strand_id
1 'polypeptide(L)'
;EKILRWLANLDPFTNQRNASKQHEPGTGNWLLQRDDFLTWRSTPGTVMWLHGIAGCGKTVIWFAFCQSHAAQLVIFYFDFRDPWKQNADGLLLSILAQL
;
A
#
# COMPACT_ATOMS: atom_id res chain seq x y z
N GLU A 1 -20.45 8.35 -17.82
CA GLU A 1 -19.33 9.32 -17.78
C GLU A 1 -19.03 9.92 -16.40
N LYS A 2 -19.99 10.47 -15.64
CA LYS A 2 -19.73 11.10 -14.32
C LYS A 2 -19.02 10.19 -13.31
N ILE A 3 -19.42 8.92 -13.22
CA ILE A 3 -18.85 7.95 -12.27
C ILE A 3 -17.37 7.67 -12.59
N LEU A 4 -17.02 7.47 -13.86
CA LEU A 4 -15.64 7.25 -14.29
C LEU A 4 -14.76 8.48 -14.06
N ARG A 5 -15.28 9.68 -14.29
CA ARG A 5 -14.55 10.93 -14.00
C ARG A 5 -14.34 11.16 -12.50
N TRP A 6 -15.29 10.73 -11.67
CA TRP A 6 -15.15 10.77 -10.22
C TRP A 6 -14.14 9.74 -9.71
N LEU A 7 -14.15 8.52 -10.26
CA LEU A 7 -13.13 7.49 -9.98
C LEU A 7 -11.72 7.93 -10.43
N ALA A 8 -11.62 8.63 -11.57
CA ALA A 8 -10.33 9.10 -12.11
C ALA A 8 -9.62 10.14 -11.23
N ASN A 9 -10.33 10.81 -10.31
CA ASN A 9 -9.73 11.77 -9.38
C ASN A 9 -9.06 11.11 -8.17
N LEU A 10 -9.22 9.79 -7.99
CA LEU A 10 -8.60 9.04 -6.92
C LEU A 10 -7.25 8.53 -7.43
N ASP A 11 -6.14 9.17 -7.05
CA ASP A 11 -4.79 8.61 -7.26
C ASP A 11 -4.41 7.76 -6.04
N PRO A 12 -4.57 6.43 -6.08
CA PRO A 12 -4.18 5.57 -4.97
C PRO A 12 -2.65 5.51 -4.82
N PHE A 13 -1.91 5.85 -5.88
CA PHE A 13 -0.47 5.66 -5.98
C PHE A 13 0.35 6.86 -5.50
N THR A 14 -0.26 7.96 -5.06
CA THR A 14 0.50 9.13 -4.57
C THR A 14 1.46 8.73 -3.44
N ASN A 15 0.99 7.92 -2.48
CA ASN A 15 1.79 7.41 -1.36
C ASN A 15 2.86 6.42 -1.84
N GLN A 16 2.51 5.53 -2.77
CA GLN A 16 3.42 4.60 -3.43
C GLN A 16 4.58 5.35 -4.10
N ARG A 17 4.26 6.40 -4.87
CA ARG A 17 5.23 7.23 -5.59
C ARG A 17 6.13 8.00 -4.64
N ASN A 18 5.59 8.51 -3.54
CA ASN A 18 6.38 9.19 -2.52
C ASN A 18 7.32 8.22 -1.80
N ALA A 19 6.86 7.00 -1.48
CA ALA A 19 7.70 5.95 -0.91
C ALA A 19 8.80 5.51 -1.88
N SER A 20 8.51 5.41 -3.17
CA SER A 20 9.50 5.10 -4.21
C SER A 20 10.66 6.09 -4.25
N LYS A 21 10.40 7.38 -4.02
CA LYS A 21 11.45 8.42 -4.01
C LYS A 21 12.37 8.33 -2.79
N GLN A 22 11.93 7.67 -1.72
CA GLN A 22 12.68 7.49 -0.47
C GLN A 22 13.29 6.09 -0.37
N HIS A 23 13.00 5.21 -1.33
CA HIS A 23 13.42 3.83 -1.27
C HIS A 23 14.86 3.68 -1.75
N GLU A 24 15.72 3.18 -0.87
CA GLU A 24 17.07 2.77 -1.20
C GLU A 24 17.14 1.26 -1.51
N PRO A 25 17.91 0.83 -2.52
CA PRO A 25 18.03 -0.59 -2.88
C PRO A 25 18.36 -1.50 -1.68
N GLY A 26 17.63 -2.61 -1.56
CA GLY A 26 17.80 -3.58 -0.47
C GLY A 26 17.00 -3.26 0.80
N THR A 27 16.37 -2.09 0.90
CA THR A 27 15.50 -1.74 2.02
C THR A 27 14.32 -2.71 2.13
N GLY A 28 14.08 -3.22 3.33
CA GLY A 28 12.95 -4.12 3.61
C GLY A 28 13.22 -5.60 3.32
N ASN A 29 14.30 -5.98 2.63
CA ASN A 29 14.62 -7.38 2.32
C ASN A 29 14.62 -8.28 3.57
N TRP A 30 15.16 -7.77 4.68
CA TRP A 30 15.18 -8.49 5.96
C TRP A 30 13.79 -8.87 6.46
N LEU A 31 12.76 -8.05 6.19
CA LEU A 31 11.37 -8.34 6.58
C LEU A 31 10.71 -9.30 5.58
N LEU A 32 10.92 -9.07 4.28
CA LEU A 32 10.29 -9.86 3.22
C LEU A 32 10.76 -11.33 3.20
N GLN A 33 11.87 -11.62 3.86
CA GLN A 33 12.44 -12.96 4.02
C GLN A 33 12.08 -13.63 5.36
N ARG A 34 11.41 -12.93 6.29
CA ARG A 34 11.02 -13.54 7.57
C ARG A 34 9.87 -14.52 7.40
N ASP A 35 9.89 -15.60 8.19
CA ASP A 35 8.88 -16.65 8.15
C ASP A 35 7.47 -16.15 8.47
N ASP A 36 7.33 -15.19 9.40
CA ASP A 36 6.04 -14.60 9.75
C ASP A 36 5.44 -13.79 8.60
N PHE A 37 6.27 -13.05 7.86
CA PHE A 37 5.88 -12.34 6.64
C PHE A 37 5.44 -13.30 5.53
N LEU A 38 6.24 -14.34 5.28
CA LEU A 38 5.94 -15.34 4.26
C LEU A 38 4.66 -16.11 4.59
N THR A 39 4.43 -16.44 5.86
CA THR A 39 3.23 -17.13 6.35
C THR A 39 1.98 -16.25 6.18
N TRP A 40 2.05 -14.99 6.59
CA TRP A 40 0.95 -14.04 6.38
C TRP A 40 0.58 -13.93 4.89
N ARG A 41 1.60 -13.76 4.03
CA ARG A 41 1.41 -13.62 2.60
C ARG A 41 0.74 -14.83 1.96
N SER A 42 1.07 -16.05 2.39
CA SER A 42 0.53 -17.29 1.83
C SER A 42 -0.83 -17.70 2.42
N THR A 43 -1.29 -17.03 3.48
CA THR A 43 -2.52 -17.40 4.20
C THR A 43 -3.64 -16.39 3.91
N PRO A 44 -4.65 -16.74 3.09
CA PRO A 44 -5.79 -15.86 2.80
C PRO A 44 -6.54 -15.44 4.07
N GLY A 45 -7.04 -14.20 4.09
CA GLY A 45 -7.85 -13.69 5.20
C GLY A 45 -7.08 -13.32 6.46
N THR A 46 -5.74 -13.33 6.42
CA THR A 46 -4.91 -12.92 7.56
C THR A 46 -4.48 -11.45 7.49
N VAL A 47 -4.22 -10.88 8.66
CA VAL A 47 -3.77 -9.49 8.82
C VAL A 47 -2.39 -9.50 9.50
N MET A 48 -1.44 -8.78 8.90
CA MET A 48 -0.14 -8.54 9.51
C MET A 48 -0.07 -7.11 10.05
N TRP A 49 0.46 -6.98 11.26
CA TRP A 49 0.74 -5.69 11.88
C TRP A 49 2.24 -5.40 11.89
N LEU A 50 2.68 -4.44 11.07
CA LEU A 50 4.07 -3.97 11.07
C LEU A 50 4.22 -2.77 12.00
N HIS A 51 4.71 -3.00 13.22
CA HIS A 51 4.93 -1.95 14.21
C HIS A 51 6.35 -1.37 14.17
N GLY A 52 6.50 -0.13 14.63
CA GLY A 52 7.79 0.55 14.76
C GLY A 52 7.61 2.05 14.99
N ILE A 53 8.67 2.72 15.45
CA ILE A 53 8.65 4.16 15.73
C ILE A 53 8.29 5.01 14.48
N ALA A 54 7.83 6.24 14.68
CA ALA A 54 7.62 7.17 13.59
C ALA A 54 8.92 7.38 12.79
N GLY A 55 8.83 7.46 11.46
CA GLY A 55 10.01 7.66 10.61
C GLY A 55 10.88 6.42 10.33
N CYS A 56 10.61 5.26 10.93
CA CYS A 56 11.43 4.04 10.70
C CYS A 56 11.23 3.36 9.32
N GLY A 57 10.60 4.03 8.35
CA GLY A 57 10.51 3.54 6.97
C GLY A 57 9.43 2.48 6.69
N LYS A 58 8.44 2.26 7.58
CA LYS A 58 7.35 1.26 7.35
C LYS A 58 6.70 1.36 5.97
N THR A 59 6.33 2.57 5.56
CA THR A 59 5.71 2.83 4.25
C THR A 59 6.66 2.52 3.08
N VAL A 60 7.96 2.75 3.26
CA VAL A 60 9.00 2.46 2.26
C VAL A 60 9.22 0.94 2.13
N ILE A 61 9.20 0.21 3.25
CA ILE A 61 9.27 -1.25 3.26
C ILE A 61 8.04 -1.86 2.58
N TRP A 62 6.84 -1.34 2.89
CA TRP A 62 5.61 -1.76 2.21
C TRP A 62 5.67 -1.49 0.70
N PHE A 63 6.21 -0.34 0.28
CA PHE A 63 6.46 -0.05 -1.13
C PHE A 63 7.35 -1.10 -1.80
N ALA A 64 8.47 -1.47 -1.17
CA ALA A 64 9.41 -2.46 -1.70
C ALA A 64 8.74 -3.82 -1.96
N PHE A 65 7.85 -4.23 -1.05
CA PHE A 65 7.02 -5.41 -1.24
C PHE A 65 6.07 -5.28 -2.43
N CYS A 66 5.30 -4.19 -2.48
CA CYS A 66 4.34 -3.94 -3.55
C CYS A 66 5.00 -3.86 -4.92
N GLN A 67 6.19 -3.26 -5.02
CA GLN A 67 6.92 -3.12 -6.28
C GLN A 67 7.23 -4.47 -6.92
N SER A 68 7.58 -5.48 -6.12
CA SER A 68 7.86 -6.83 -6.61
C SER A 68 6.60 -7.63 -6.99
N HIS A 69 5.41 -7.13 -6.67
CA HIS A 69 4.13 -7.84 -6.84
C HIS A 69 3.01 -6.97 -7.46
N ALA A 70 3.38 -5.87 -8.12
CA ALA A 70 2.45 -4.81 -8.52
C ALA A 70 1.29 -5.29 -9.41
N ALA A 71 1.50 -6.32 -10.24
CA ALA A 71 0.48 -6.84 -11.14
C ALA A 71 -0.63 -7.67 -10.44
N GLN A 72 -0.47 -8.00 -9.14
CA GLN A 72 -1.36 -8.92 -8.42
C GLN A 72 -1.99 -8.27 -7.17
N LEU A 73 -1.73 -6.99 -6.92
CA LEU A 73 -2.13 -6.31 -5.70
C LEU A 73 -2.99 -5.09 -6.01
N VAL A 74 -4.11 -5.00 -5.30
CA VAL A 74 -4.85 -3.75 -5.15
C VAL A 74 -4.31 -3.06 -3.90
N ILE A 75 -3.88 -1.80 -4.03
CA ILE A 75 -3.20 -1.08 -2.97
C ILE A 75 -4.00 0.16 -2.58
N PHE A 76 -4.18 0.34 -1.28
CA PHE A 76 -4.74 1.55 -0.70
C PHE A 76 -3.94 1.97 0.54
N TYR A 77 -3.82 3.28 0.73
CA TYR A 77 -3.16 3.85 1.89
C TYR A 77 -4.17 4.67 2.67
N PHE A 78 -4.28 4.41 3.97
CA PHE A 78 -4.92 5.35 4.87
C PHE A 78 -3.94 6.48 5.20
N ASP A 79 -4.28 7.72 4.83
CA ASP A 79 -3.42 8.89 5.00
C ASP A 79 -4.19 10.06 5.62
N PHE A 80 -3.82 10.44 6.84
CA PHE A 80 -4.43 11.54 7.58
C PHE A 80 -4.27 12.92 6.91
N ARG A 81 -3.38 13.04 5.91
CA ARG A 81 -3.18 14.28 5.16
C ARG A 81 -4.12 14.41 3.97
N ASP A 82 -4.77 13.32 3.57
CA ASP A 82 -5.67 13.27 2.43
C ASP A 82 -7.07 12.85 2.90
N PRO A 83 -8.06 13.76 2.95
CA PRO A 83 -9.42 13.45 3.40
C PRO A 83 -10.08 12.30 2.64
N TRP A 84 -9.72 12.06 1.37
CA TRP A 84 -10.23 10.94 0.58
C TRP A 84 -9.68 9.59 1.02
N LYS A 85 -8.58 9.58 1.76
CA LYS A 85 -7.88 8.39 2.23
C LYS A 85 -8.14 8.09 3.71
N GLN A 86 -9.21 8.64 4.28
CA GLN A 86 -9.50 8.52 5.72
C GLN A 86 -10.73 7.67 6.03
N ASN A 87 -11.48 7.25 5.03
CA ASN A 87 -12.76 6.55 5.21
C ASN A 87 -12.88 5.32 4.31
N ALA A 88 -13.88 4.49 4.63
CA ALA A 88 -14.17 3.26 3.90
C ALA A 88 -14.63 3.53 2.45
N ASP A 89 -15.30 4.65 2.20
CA ASP A 89 -15.73 5.02 0.84
C ASP A 89 -14.52 5.16 -0.08
N GLY A 90 -13.49 5.90 0.36
CA GLY A 90 -12.23 6.04 -0.37
C GLY A 90 -11.54 4.71 -0.65
N LEU A 91 -11.53 3.79 0.33
CA LEU A 91 -10.99 2.44 0.15
C LEU A 91 -11.76 1.67 -0.94
N LEU A 92 -13.09 1.60 -0.82
CA LEU A 92 -13.93 0.84 -1.75
C LEU A 92 -13.81 1.36 -3.18
N LEU A 93 -13.76 2.69 -3.32
CA LEU A 93 -13.60 3.33 -4.63
C LEU A 93 -12.22 3.11 -5.23
N SER A 94 -11.18 3.14 -4.40
CA SER A 94 -9.83 2.80 -4.83
C SER A 94 -9.72 1.34 -5.30
N ILE A 95 -10.43 0.43 -4.64
CA ILE A 95 -10.50 -0.97 -5.08
C ILE A 95 -11.18 -1.06 -6.44
N LEU A 96 -12.35 -0.42 -6.60
CA LEU A 96 -13.08 -0.41 -7.87
C LEU A 96 -12.28 0.24 -9.02
N ALA A 97 -11.43 1.22 -8.73
CA ALA A 97 -10.60 1.86 -9.73
C ALA A 97 -9.38 1.02 -10.17
N GLN A 98 -9.01 -0.02 -9.41
CA GLN A 98 -7.86 -0.89 -9.67
C GLN A 98 -8.24 -2.28 -10.19
N LEU A 99 -9.54 -2.59 -10.28
CA LEU A 99 -10.09 -3.80 -10.90
C LEU A 99 -10.32 -3.60 -12.41
#